data_AF-A0A6S6T3P6-F1
#
_entry.id   AF-A0A6S6T3P6-F1
#
_cell.length_a   1.000
_cell.length_b   1.000
_cell.length_c   1.000
_cell.angle_alpha   90.00
_cell.angle_beta   90.00
_cell.angle_gamma   90.00
#
_symmetry.space_group_name_H-M   'P 1'
#
loop_
_entity.id
_entity.type
_entity.pdbx_description
1 polymer ?
#
loop_
_entity_poly.entity_id
_entity_poly.type
_entity_poly.pdbx_seq_one_letter_code
_entity_poly.pdbx_strand_id
1 'polypeptide(L)'
;FEKAEFINLPKEEQDKYHKNLKVYRDLINSVDTAHAKGKVEGKREGKIEGKREEKVEIAKKSLSENIDVETIALITGLSQEDIEALK
;
A
#
# COMPACT_ATOMS: atom_id res chain seq x y z
N PHE A 1 12.94 17.88 32.63
CA PHE A 1 14.13 17.56 33.44
C PHE A 1 15.42 17.49 32.61
N GLU A 2 15.42 17.23 31.29
CA GLU A 2 16.68 16.97 30.54
C GLU A 2 17.52 18.18 30.07
N LYS A 3 16.91 19.34 29.76
CA LYS A 3 17.66 20.45 29.11
C LYS A 3 18.71 21.10 29.99
N ALA A 4 18.48 21.18 31.30
CA ALA A 4 19.40 21.83 32.24
C ALA A 4 20.63 20.95 32.55
N GLU A 5 20.45 19.62 32.57
CA GLU A 5 21.54 18.66 32.78
C GLU A 5 22.41 18.51 31.53
N PHE A 6 21.82 18.57 30.33
CA PHE A 6 22.54 18.52 29.05
C PHE A 6 23.54 19.67 28.87
N ILE A 7 23.17 20.90 29.25
CA ILE A 7 24.02 22.10 29.08
C ILE A 7 25.28 22.03 29.95
N ASN A 8 25.19 21.32 31.09
CA ASN A 8 26.32 21.15 32.01
C ASN A 8 27.27 20.00 31.62
N LEU A 9 26.95 19.21 30.59
CA LEU A 9 27.84 18.14 30.11
C LEU A 9 29.04 18.72 29.36
N PRO A 10 30.22 18.05 29.39
CA PRO A 10 31.33 18.38 28.52
C PRO A 10 30.91 18.38 27.03
N LYS A 11 31.51 19.26 26.23
CA LYS A 11 31.13 19.45 24.81
C LYS A 11 31.16 18.15 23.99
N GLU A 12 32.13 17.29 24.24
CA GLU A 12 32.24 15.97 23.57
C GLU A 12 31.06 15.04 23.89
N GLU A 13 30.57 15.07 25.13
CA GLU A 13 29.42 14.27 25.55
C GLU A 13 28.12 14.83 24.96
N GLN A 14 27.99 16.16 24.87
CA GLN A 14 26.88 16.81 24.18
C GLN A 14 26.82 16.40 22.70
N ASP A 15 27.97 16.38 22.03
CA ASP A 15 28.05 16.01 20.61
C ASP A 15 27.76 14.52 20.39
N LYS A 16 28.24 13.63 21.28
CA LYS A 16 27.87 12.20 21.28
C LYS A 16 26.37 12.01 21.47
N TYR A 17 25.77 12.70 22.44
CA TYR A 17 24.34 12.62 22.71
C TYR A 17 23.51 13.05 21.48
N HIS A 18 23.86 14.19 20.87
CA HIS A 18 23.19 14.66 19.65
C HIS A 18 23.38 13.71 18.47
N LYS A 19 24.57 13.14 18.29
CA LYS A 19 24.84 12.17 17.24
C LYS A 19 23.96 10.93 17.42
N ASN A 20 23.88 10.39 18.63
CA ASN A 20 23.05 9.23 18.94
C ASN A 20 21.56 9.53 18.74
N LEU A 21 21.10 10.69 19.20
CA LEU A 21 19.71 11.12 19.02
C LEU A 21 19.37 11.29 17.53
N LYS A 22 20.30 11.82 16.73
CA LYS A 22 20.14 11.91 15.29
C LYS A 22 20.01 10.53 14.65
N VAL A 23 20.93 9.61 14.95
CA VAL A 23 20.89 8.24 14.42
C VAL A 23 19.57 7.54 14.79
N TYR A 24 19.13 7.68 16.03
CA TYR A 24 17.86 7.13 16.49
C TYR A 24 16.67 7.70 15.70
N ARG A 25 16.62 9.02 15.52
CA ARG A 25 15.56 9.68 14.74
C ARG A 25 15.59 9.27 13.28
N ASP A 26 16.78 9.21 12.67
CA ASP A 26 16.93 8.81 11.27
C ASP A 26 16.43 7.38 11.06
N LEU A 27 16.74 6.47 12.00
CA LEU A 27 16.25 5.09 11.96
C LEU A 27 14.72 5.01 12.10
N ILE A 28 14.15 5.66 13.11
CA ILE A 28 12.70 5.65 13.34
C ILE A 28 11.96 6.26 12.16
N ASN A 29 12.41 7.42 11.67
CA ASN A 29 11.81 8.07 10.51
C ASN A 29 11.87 7.19 9.28
N SER A 30 12.97 6.48 9.06
CA SER A 30 13.12 5.53 7.94
C SER A 30 12.11 4.39 8.04
N VAL A 31 11.98 3.78 9.23
CA VAL A 31 11.05 2.67 9.46
C VAL A 31 9.60 3.12 9.33
N ASP A 32 9.23 4.24 9.96
CA ASP A 32 7.87 4.79 9.90
C ASP A 32 7.48 5.16 8.46
N THR A 33 8.41 5.76 7.72
CA THR A 33 8.19 6.10 6.30
C THR A 33 8.01 4.85 5.47
N ALA A 34 8.84 3.81 5.66
CA ALA A 34 8.71 2.55 4.94
C ALA A 34 7.37 1.86 5.23
N HIS A 35 6.98 1.79 6.50
CA HIS A 35 5.71 1.19 6.91
C HIS A 35 4.50 1.97 6.36
N ALA A 36 4.54 3.31 6.41
CA ALA A 36 3.49 4.15 5.85
C ALA A 36 3.33 3.95 4.34
N LYS A 37 4.45 3.92 3.60
CA LYS A 37 4.45 3.64 2.15
C LYS A 37 3.88 2.26 1.84
N GLY A 38 4.37 1.22 2.51
CA GLY A 38 3.88 -0.14 2.30
C GLY A 38 2.38 -0.29 2.57
N LYS A 39 1.86 0.40 3.60
CA LYS A 39 0.41 0.41 3.89
C LYS A 39 -0.39 1.10 2.79
N VAL A 40 0.11 2.18 2.22
CA VAL A 40 -0.54 2.91 1.12
C VAL A 40 -0.52 2.08 -0.17
N GLU A 41 0.63 1.51 -0.51
CA GLU A 41 0.81 0.66 -1.69
C GLU A 41 -0.06 -0.58 -1.60
N GLY A 42 -0.01 -1.33 -0.49
CA GLY A 42 -0.83 -2.53 -0.31
C GLY A 42 -2.33 -2.25 -0.36
N LYS A 43 -2.79 -1.13 0.19
CA LYS A 43 -4.20 -0.70 0.05
C LYS A 43 -4.57 -0.38 -1.39
N ARG A 44 -3.67 0.25 -2.15
CA ARG A 44 -3.91 0.60 -3.55
C ARG A 44 -3.97 -0.66 -4.40
N GLU A 45 -2.99 -1.55 -4.25
CA GLU A 45 -2.92 -2.83 -4.96
C GLU A 45 -4.14 -3.69 -4.66
N GLY A 46 -4.46 -3.92 -3.38
CA GLY A 46 -5.62 -4.72 -3.01
C GLY A 46 -6.96 -4.14 -3.53
N LYS A 47 -7.09 -2.81 -3.64
CA LYS A 47 -8.28 -2.19 -4.25
C LYS A 47 -8.35 -2.40 -5.77
N ILE A 48 -7.21 -2.40 -6.45
CA ILE A 48 -7.15 -2.65 -7.89
C ILE A 48 -7.44 -4.12 -8.18
N GLU A 49 -6.79 -5.01 -7.44
CA GLU A 49 -6.97 -6.46 -7.55
C GLU A 49 -8.42 -6.86 -7.25
N GLY A 50 -8.97 -6.43 -6.11
CA GLY A 50 -10.36 -6.76 -5.75
C GLY A 50 -11.39 -6.26 -6.78
N LYS A 51 -11.18 -5.08 -7.38
CA LYS A 51 -12.04 -4.59 -8.47
C LYS A 51 -11.96 -5.45 -9.73
N ARG A 52 -10.77 -5.98 -10.04
CA ARG A 52 -10.58 -6.88 -11.19
C ARG A 52 -11.21 -8.24 -10.90
N GLU A 53 -10.99 -8.79 -9.72
CA GLU A 53 -11.59 -10.06 -9.28
C GLU A 53 -13.12 -9.98 -9.32
N GLU A 54 -13.71 -8.92 -8.77
CA GLU A 54 -15.17 -8.69 -8.81
C GLU A 54 -15.71 -8.70 -10.24
N LYS A 55 -15.06 -7.98 -11.17
CA LYS A 55 -15.46 -7.97 -12.58
C LYS A 55 -15.41 -9.35 -13.22
N VAL A 56 -14.37 -10.12 -12.91
CA VAL A 56 -14.21 -11.49 -13.41
C VAL A 56 -15.27 -12.43 -12.83
N GLU A 57 -15.59 -12.31 -11.54
CA GLU A 57 -16.66 -13.09 -10.91
C GLU A 57 -18.03 -12.77 -11.49
N ILE A 58 -18.33 -11.48 -11.69
CA ILE A 58 -19.56 -11.04 -12.35
C ILE A 58 -19.64 -11.62 -13.77
N ALA A 59 -18.55 -11.57 -14.54
CA ALA A 59 -18.51 -12.14 -15.89
C ALA A 59 -18.76 -13.66 -15.88
N LYS A 60 -18.09 -14.41 -14.99
CA LYS A 60 -18.31 -15.87 -14.84
C LYS A 60 -19.76 -16.20 -14.49
N LYS A 61 -20.32 -15.48 -13.51
CA LYS A 61 -21.71 -15.68 -13.09
C LYS A 61 -22.68 -15.36 -14.24
N SER A 62 -22.43 -14.28 -14.97
CA SER A 62 -23.27 -13.87 -16.09
C SER A 62 -23.21 -14.89 -17.25
N LEU A 63 -22.04 -15.46 -17.53
CA LEU A 63 -21.89 -16.57 -18.48
C LEU A 63 -22.68 -17.81 -18.05
N SER A 64 -22.69 -18.13 -16.75
CA SER A 64 -23.48 -19.27 -16.22
C SER A 64 -25.00 -19.07 -16.35
N GLU A 65 -25.44 -17.82 -16.38
CA GLU A 65 -26.85 -17.44 -16.62
C GLU A 65 -27.18 -17.32 -18.13
N ASN A 66 -26.24 -17.71 -19.02
CA ASN A 66 -26.37 -17.61 -20.48
C ASN A 66 -26.58 -16.18 -21.01
N ILE A 67 -26.08 -15.17 -20.30
CA ILE A 67 -26.03 -13.80 -20.80
C ILE A 67 -25.00 -13.72 -21.93
N ASP A 68 -25.29 -12.95 -22.98
CA ASP A 68 -24.40 -12.82 -24.13
C ASP A 68 -23.11 -12.04 -23.78
N VAL A 69 -22.03 -12.37 -24.48
CA VAL A 69 -20.68 -11.83 -24.22
C VAL A 69 -20.62 -10.31 -24.41
N GLU A 70 -21.42 -9.76 -25.32
CA GLU A 70 -21.45 -8.32 -25.61
C GLU A 70 -22.05 -7.53 -24.43
N THR A 71 -23.17 -8.02 -23.88
CA THR A 71 -23.79 -7.46 -22.66
C THR A 71 -22.86 -7.59 -21.45
N ILE A 72 -22.17 -8.71 -21.29
CA ILE A 72 -21.21 -8.90 -20.19
C ILE A 72 -20.03 -7.93 -20.32
N ALA A 73 -19.51 -7.73 -21.54
CA ALA A 73 -18.45 -6.76 -21.82
C ALA A 73 -18.89 -5.33 -21.46
N LEU A 74 -20.12 -4.97 -21.80
CA LEU A 74 -20.69 -3.66 -21.46
C LEU A 74 -20.82 -3.45 -19.95
N ILE A 75 -21.27 -4.46 -19.21
CA ILE A 75 -21.50 -4.36 -17.75
C ILE A 75 -20.18 -4.36 -16.98
N THR A 76 -19.26 -5.27 -17.30
CA THR A 76 -18.02 -5.47 -16.54
C THR A 76 -16.88 -4.56 -17.01
N GLY A 77 -16.97 -4.06 -18.25
CA GLY A 77 -15.90 -3.32 -18.92
C GLY A 77 -14.67 -4.19 -19.22
N LEU A 78 -14.84 -5.51 -19.26
CA LEU A 78 -13.82 -6.46 -19.74
C LEU A 78 -13.91 -6.55 -21.27
N SER A 79 -12.82 -6.95 -21.93
CA SER A 79 -12.86 -7.24 -23.35
C SER A 79 -13.65 -8.52 -23.62
N GLN A 80 -14.19 -8.67 -24.82
CA GLN A 80 -14.87 -9.91 -25.21
C GLN A 80 -13.90 -11.09 -25.17
N GLU A 81 -12.64 -10.88 -25.56
CA GLU A 81 -11.54 -11.85 -25.48
C GLU A 81 -11.30 -12.31 -24.04
N ASP A 82 -11.23 -11.38 -23.08
CA ASP A 82 -11.09 -11.72 -21.65
C ASP A 82 -12.28 -12.55 -21.16
N ILE A 83 -13.50 -12.23 -21.60
CA ILE A 83 -14.73 -12.94 -21.19
C ILE A 83 -14.78 -14.34 -21.82
N GLU A 84 -14.39 -14.48 -23.08
CA GLU A 84 -14.31 -15.77 -23.76
C GLU A 84 -13.27 -16.69 -23.13
N ALA A 85 -12.16 -16.13 -22.64
CA ALA A 85 -11.15 -16.86 -21.89
C ALA A 85 -11.64 -17.35 -20.49
N LEU A 86 -12.82 -16.89 -20.03
CA LEU A 86 -13.44 -17.33 -18.76
C LEU A 86 -14.44 -18.49 -18.94
N LYS A 87 -14.81 -18.85 -20.16
CA LYS A 87 -15.62 -20.05 -20.46
C LYS A 87 -14.83 -21.32 -20.18
#